data_AF-A0A2U1UXV5-F1
#
_entry.id   AF-A0A2U1UXV5-F1
#
_cell.length_a   1.000
_cell.length_b   1.000
_cell.length_c   1.000
_cell.angle_alpha   90.00
_cell.angle_beta   90.00
_cell.angle_gamma   90.00
#
_symmetry.space_group_name_H-M   'P 1'
#
loop_
_entity.id
_entity.type
_entity.pdbx_description
1 polymer ?
#
loop_
_entity_poly.entity_id
_entity_poly.type
_entity_poly.pdbx_seq_one_letter_code
_entity_poly.pdbx_strand_id
1 'polypeptide(L)'
;MQWGSDYFEPNTNAEAFLINTDNSDDARNRTSAWRANWSIPEISARTPAARKEPDAAKRAAMYEVLQREGQQTSPFVMLFQLIDNSVTRAAVIGLDTGPMGDRYRYAGITKV
;
A
#
# COMPACT_ATOMS: atom_id res chain seq x y z
N MET A 1 -12.05 4.28 -4.55
CA MET A 1 -11.25 3.17 -3.98
C MET A 1 -10.31 3.76 -2.97
N GLN A 2 -10.20 3.19 -1.78
CA GLN A 2 -9.23 3.58 -0.76
C GLN A 2 -8.30 2.39 -0.53
N TRP A 3 -7.01 2.65 -0.37
CA TRP A 3 -5.99 1.66 -0.05
C TRP A 3 -5.30 2.05 1.26
N GLY A 4 -4.96 1.05 2.07
CA GLY A 4 -4.20 1.21 3.30
C GLY A 4 -3.01 0.25 3.29
N SER A 5 -1.88 0.71 3.79
CA SER A 5 -0.66 -0.10 3.92
C SER A 5 -0.88 -1.23 4.92
N ASP A 6 -0.53 -2.46 4.57
CA ASP A 6 -0.66 -3.63 5.46
C ASP A 6 0.55 -3.78 6.41
N TYR A 7 1.70 -3.22 6.02
CA TYR A 7 2.95 -3.28 6.77
C TYR A 7 3.85 -2.08 6.44
N PHE A 8 4.84 -1.81 7.30
CA PHE A 8 5.76 -0.66 7.15
C PHE A 8 6.88 -0.91 6.15
N GLU A 9 6.53 -1.22 4.90
CA GLU A 9 7.52 -1.40 3.85
C GLU A 9 6.91 -1.06 2.48
N PRO A 10 7.62 -0.32 1.58
CA PRO A 10 7.07 0.15 0.31
C PRO A 10 6.43 -0.92 -0.60
N ASN A 11 6.82 -2.19 -0.47
CA ASN A 11 6.29 -3.30 -1.23
C ASN A 11 4.79 -3.50 -1.05
N THR A 12 4.19 -3.15 0.09
CA THR A 12 2.72 -3.27 0.26
C THR A 12 1.97 -2.48 -0.82
N ASN A 13 2.46 -1.28 -1.15
CA ASN A 13 1.88 -0.46 -2.21
C ASN A 13 2.35 -0.93 -3.59
N ALA A 14 3.64 -1.25 -3.74
CA ALA A 14 4.16 -1.68 -5.04
C ALA A 14 3.54 -3.01 -5.50
N GLU A 15 3.29 -3.95 -4.61
CA GLU A 15 2.61 -5.21 -4.89
C GLU A 15 1.15 -4.98 -5.32
N ALA A 16 0.43 -4.11 -4.64
CA ALA A 16 -0.95 -3.81 -4.98
C ALA A 16 -1.08 -3.12 -6.34
N PHE A 17 -0.22 -2.13 -6.63
CA PHE A 17 -0.39 -1.23 -7.77
C PHE A 17 0.55 -1.48 -8.96
N LEU A 18 1.67 -2.18 -8.76
CA LEU A 18 2.73 -2.33 -9.77
C LEU A 18 3.06 -3.81 -10.07
N ILE A 19 2.21 -4.76 -9.64
CA ILE A 19 2.37 -6.18 -9.97
C ILE A 19 1.12 -6.69 -10.66
N ASN A 20 1.28 -7.18 -11.89
CA ASN A 20 0.32 -7.96 -12.65
C ASN A 20 1.08 -9.01 -13.49
N THR A 21 1.32 -10.17 -12.91
CA THR A 21 2.11 -11.25 -13.54
C THR A 21 1.31 -12.11 -14.51
N ASP A 22 -0.01 -12.12 -14.36
CA ASP A 22 -0.95 -12.86 -15.19
C ASP A 22 -2.22 -12.04 -15.27
N ASN A 23 -2.55 -11.53 -16.46
CA ASN A 23 -3.70 -10.66 -16.69
C ASN A 23 -4.92 -11.43 -17.23
N SER A 24 -4.91 -12.77 -17.14
CA SER A 24 -6.05 -13.61 -17.52
C SER A 24 -7.09 -13.69 -16.40
N ASP A 25 -8.27 -14.22 -16.71
CA ASP A 25 -9.32 -14.48 -15.73
C ASP A 25 -8.93 -15.57 -14.72
N ASP A 26 -7.99 -16.44 -15.07
CA ASP A 26 -7.48 -17.52 -14.23
C ASP A 26 -6.35 -17.07 -13.29
N ALA A 27 -6.02 -15.77 -13.30
CA ALA A 27 -4.96 -15.21 -12.48
C ALA A 27 -5.16 -15.51 -10.99
N ARG A 28 -4.14 -16.14 -10.39
CA ARG A 28 -4.12 -16.44 -8.96
C ARG A 28 -4.11 -15.19 -8.10
N ASN A 29 -3.43 -14.13 -8.53
CA ASN A 29 -3.33 -12.88 -7.80
C ASN A 29 -4.02 -11.75 -8.58
N ARG A 30 -5.08 -11.18 -7.99
CA ARG A 30 -5.93 -10.16 -8.61
C ARG A 30 -5.72 -8.80 -7.93
N THR A 31 -4.52 -8.25 -8.13
CA THR A 31 -4.05 -6.96 -7.60
C THR A 31 -4.85 -5.78 -8.17
N SER A 32 -4.60 -4.56 -7.70
CA SER A 32 -5.22 -3.36 -8.29
C SER A 32 -4.80 -3.19 -9.75
N ALA A 33 -3.54 -3.46 -10.10
CA ALA A 33 -3.06 -3.44 -11.47
C ALA A 33 -3.83 -4.42 -12.38
N TRP A 34 -4.11 -5.64 -11.89
CA TRP A 34 -4.96 -6.61 -12.58
C TRP A 34 -6.40 -6.12 -12.74
N ARG A 35 -7.00 -5.55 -11.67
CA ARG A 35 -8.38 -5.00 -11.73
C ARG A 35 -8.51 -3.85 -12.73
N ALA A 36 -7.42 -3.15 -12.99
CA ALA A 36 -7.35 -2.11 -14.01
C ALA A 36 -7.04 -2.65 -15.41
N ASN A 37 -6.96 -3.97 -15.58
CA ASN A 37 -6.55 -4.65 -16.81
C ASN A 37 -5.20 -4.13 -17.35
N TRP A 38 -4.30 -3.73 -16.45
CA TRP A 38 -3.03 -3.09 -16.80
C TRP A 38 -1.90 -4.11 -16.81
N SER A 39 -1.50 -4.56 -18.00
CA SER A 39 -0.40 -5.52 -18.18
C SER A 39 0.95 -4.81 -18.15
N ILE A 40 1.81 -5.20 -17.21
CA ILE A 40 3.10 -4.56 -16.93
C ILE A 40 4.18 -5.59 -16.58
N PRO A 41 4.60 -6.45 -17.52
CA PRO A 41 5.51 -7.56 -17.23
C PRO A 41 6.87 -7.10 -16.68
N GLU A 42 7.43 -6.01 -17.21
CA GLU A 42 8.75 -5.51 -16.79
C GLU A 42 8.74 -4.90 -15.37
N ILE A 43 7.72 -4.09 -15.06
CA ILE A 43 7.54 -3.52 -13.71
C ILE A 43 7.25 -4.65 -12.72
N SER A 44 6.38 -5.60 -13.10
CA SER A 44 6.02 -6.75 -12.27
C SER A 44 7.22 -7.65 -11.95
N ALA A 45 8.20 -7.76 -12.84
CA ALA A 45 9.43 -8.52 -12.59
C ALA A 45 10.43 -7.78 -11.69
N ARG A 46 10.48 -6.44 -11.75
CA ARG A 46 11.41 -5.63 -10.94
C ARG A 46 10.94 -5.41 -9.50
N THR A 47 9.63 -5.35 -9.25
CA THR A 47 9.10 -5.13 -7.90
C THR A 47 9.55 -6.20 -6.87
N PRO A 48 9.51 -7.52 -7.17
CA PRO A 48 10.05 -8.55 -6.29
C PRO A 48 11.57 -8.48 -6.09
N ALA A 49 12.32 -7.92 -7.05
CA ALA A 49 13.76 -7.73 -6.91
C ALA A 49 14.07 -6.63 -5.90
N ALA A 50 13.34 -5.51 -5.94
CA ALA A 50 13.46 -4.44 -4.95
C ALA A 50 13.19 -4.95 -3.52
N ARG A 51 12.16 -5.79 -3.35
CA ARG A 51 11.84 -6.42 -2.05
C ARG A 51 12.99 -7.25 -1.48
N LYS A 52 13.78 -7.89 -2.36
CA LYS A 52 14.88 -8.78 -1.99
C LYS A 52 16.22 -8.06 -1.81
N GLU A 53 16.31 -6.77 -2.14
CA GLU A 53 17.55 -5.99 -1.97
C GLU A 53 17.80 -5.76 -0.46
N PRO A 54 18.93 -6.25 0.10
CA PRO A 54 19.21 -6.10 1.52
C PRO A 54 19.57 -4.66 1.93
N ASP A 55 20.28 -3.92 1.08
CA ASP A 55 20.71 -2.56 1.39
C ASP A 55 19.52 -1.60 1.35
N ALA A 56 19.27 -0.91 2.47
CA ALA A 56 18.09 -0.05 2.59
C ALA A 56 18.10 1.14 1.63
N ALA A 57 19.28 1.73 1.36
CA ALA A 57 19.40 2.88 0.49
C ALA A 57 19.19 2.48 -0.98
N LYS A 58 19.79 1.36 -1.41
CA LYS A 58 19.56 0.78 -2.74
C LYS A 58 18.11 0.37 -2.92
N ARG A 59 17.51 -0.30 -1.93
CA ARG A 59 16.09 -0.69 -1.96
C ARG A 59 15.17 0.52 -2.11
N ALA A 60 15.42 1.59 -1.34
CA ALA A 60 14.66 2.83 -1.45
C ALA A 60 14.77 3.45 -2.87
N ALA A 61 15.99 3.51 -3.42
CA ALA A 61 16.21 4.03 -4.78
C ALA A 61 15.52 3.17 -5.86
N MET A 62 15.54 1.84 -5.72
CA MET A 62 14.82 0.94 -6.62
C MET A 62 13.31 1.18 -6.58
N TYR A 63 12.73 1.34 -5.38
CA TYR A 63 11.31 1.66 -5.23
C TYR A 63 10.96 3.05 -5.75
N GLU A 64 11.82 4.04 -5.60
CA GLU A 64 11.60 5.37 -6.15
C GLU A 64 11.49 5.33 -7.68
N VAL A 65 12.37 4.59 -8.35
CA VAL A 65 12.32 4.39 -9.80
C VAL A 65 11.00 3.72 -10.20
N LEU A 66 10.63 2.63 -9.54
CA LEU A 66 9.36 1.92 -9.80
C LEU A 66 8.14 2.83 -9.59
N GLN A 67 8.14 3.65 -8.54
CA GLN A 67 7.06 4.59 -8.25
C GLN A 67 6.95 5.68 -9.31
N ARG A 68 8.06 6.25 -9.76
CA ARG A 68 8.06 7.28 -10.82
C ARG A 68 7.56 6.71 -12.14
N GLU A 69 8.00 5.51 -12.50
CA GLU A 69 7.55 4.85 -13.71
C GLU A 69 6.06 4.50 -13.64
N GLY A 70 5.60 3.96 -12.50
CA GLY A 70 4.18 3.70 -12.26
C GLY A 70 3.34 4.98 -12.29
N GLN A 71 3.81 6.08 -11.71
CA GLN A 71 3.13 7.38 -11.76
C GLN A 71 2.90 7.85 -13.20
N GLN A 72 3.88 7.64 -14.08
CA GLN A 72 3.84 8.11 -15.47
C GLN A 72 3.01 7.21 -16.40
N THR A 73 2.94 5.92 -16.10
CA THR A 73 2.43 4.90 -17.04
C THR A 73 1.17 4.18 -16.57
N SER A 74 0.85 4.23 -15.28
CA SER A 74 -0.31 3.53 -14.73
C SER A 74 -1.63 4.18 -15.11
N PRO A 75 -2.73 3.42 -15.17
CA PRO A 75 -4.07 3.96 -15.31
C PRO A 75 -4.61 4.56 -13.99
N PHE A 76 -3.76 4.72 -12.97
CA PHE A 76 -4.17 5.25 -11.68
C PHE A 76 -3.85 6.74 -11.59
N VAL A 77 -4.84 7.51 -11.15
CA VAL A 77 -4.63 8.88 -10.71
C VAL A 77 -4.65 8.91 -9.19
N MET A 78 -3.48 9.00 -8.57
CA MET A 78 -3.35 9.15 -7.12
C MET A 78 -3.75 10.57 -6.71
N LEU A 79 -4.79 10.71 -5.91
CA LEU A 79 -5.33 12.02 -5.53
C LEU A 79 -4.78 12.53 -4.20
N PHE A 80 -4.94 11.74 -3.13
CA PHE A 80 -4.66 12.17 -1.76
C PHE A 80 -4.13 11.02 -0.92
N GLN A 81 -3.33 11.36 0.10
CA GLN A 81 -3.07 10.50 1.24
C GLN A 81 -4.12 10.79 2.31
N LEU A 82 -4.84 9.76 2.77
CA LEU A 82 -5.85 9.94 3.81
C LEU A 82 -5.18 10.39 5.12
N ILE A 83 -5.76 11.42 5.74
CA ILE A 83 -5.54 11.75 7.14
C ILE A 83 -6.69 11.15 7.93
N ASP A 84 -6.36 10.21 8.82
CA ASP A 84 -7.34 9.54 9.67
C ASP A 84 -7.61 10.38 10.93
N ASN A 85 -8.83 10.87 11.07
CA ASN A 85 -9.25 11.72 12.17
C ASN A 85 -10.32 11.03 13.00
N SER A 86 -10.02 10.81 14.28
CA SER A 86 -10.97 10.25 15.24
C SER A 86 -11.44 11.32 16.23
N VAL A 87 -12.75 11.38 16.45
CA VAL A 87 -13.39 12.30 17.41
C VAL A 87 -14.12 11.50 18.46
N THR A 88 -13.83 11.76 19.73
CA THR A 88 -14.50 11.14 20.87
C THR A 88 -15.17 12.20 21.75
N ARG A 89 -16.11 11.78 22.61
CA ARG A 89 -16.60 12.66 23.68
C ARG A 89 -15.44 12.97 24.61
N ALA A 90 -15.42 14.19 25.18
CA ALA A 90 -14.35 14.60 26.11
C ALA A 90 -14.14 13.65 27.30
N ALA A 91 -15.19 12.97 27.76
CA ALA A 91 -15.13 12.01 28.85
C ALA A 91 -14.60 10.61 28.42
N VAL A 92 -14.39 10.35 27.13
CA VAL A 92 -13.89 9.07 26.63
C VAL A 92 -12.37 9.17 26.44
N ILE A 93 -11.63 8.36 27.20
CA ILE A 93 -10.17 8.32 27.18
C ILE A 93 -9.68 6.93 26.76
N GLY A 94 -8.43 6.83 26.33
CA GLY A 94 -7.75 5.55 26.06
C GLY A 94 -7.97 4.95 24.66
N LEU A 95 -8.60 5.68 23.73
CA LEU A 95 -8.64 5.27 22.32
C LEU A 95 -7.25 5.46 21.70
N ASP A 96 -6.72 4.39 21.11
CA ASP A 96 -5.48 4.40 20.33
C ASP A 96 -5.79 3.86 18.93
N THR A 97 -5.74 4.74 17.93
CA THR A 97 -6.00 4.38 16.51
C THR A 97 -4.78 3.77 15.84
N GLY A 98 -3.61 3.87 16.46
CA GLY A 98 -2.36 3.43 15.88
C GLY A 98 -2.01 4.12 14.55
N PRO A 99 -0.89 3.71 13.93
CA PRO A 99 -0.40 4.25 12.67
C PRO A 99 -0.97 3.57 11.41
N MET A 100 -1.66 2.43 11.55
CA MET A 100 -2.26 1.66 10.45
C MET A 100 -3.60 1.04 10.91
N GLY A 101 -4.48 0.73 9.96
CA GLY A 101 -5.84 0.26 10.24
C GLY A 101 -5.93 -1.04 11.05
N ASP A 102 -4.89 -1.87 11.02
CA ASP A 102 -4.76 -3.11 11.80
C ASP A 102 -4.38 -2.87 13.27
N ARG A 103 -4.00 -1.64 13.64
CA ARG A 103 -3.50 -1.28 14.98
C ARG A 103 -4.50 -0.52 15.84
N TYR A 104 -5.77 -0.46 15.44
CA TYR A 104 -6.84 0.07 16.26
C TYR A 104 -6.98 -0.74 17.56
N ARG A 105 -6.69 -0.08 18.68
CA ARG A 105 -6.77 -0.69 20.01
C ARG A 105 -7.95 -0.10 20.79
N TYR A 106 -8.95 -0.96 20.97
CA TYR A 106 -10.13 -0.65 21.78
C TYR A 106 -9.95 -1.01 23.26
N ALA A 107 -8.97 -1.86 23.58
CA ALA A 107 -8.70 -2.27 24.95
C ALA A 107 -8.09 -1.11 25.76
N GLY A 108 -8.74 -0.77 26.87
CA GLY A 108 -8.34 0.35 27.74
C GLY A 108 -9.17 1.61 27.55
N ILE A 109 -10.14 1.61 26.63
CA ILE A 109 -11.10 2.71 26.50
C ILE A 109 -12.01 2.74 27.73
N THR A 110 -12.10 3.89 28.38
CA THR A 110 -12.98 4.12 29.54
C THR A 110 -13.71 5.46 29.42
N LYS A 111 -14.75 5.61 30.25
CA LYS A 111 -15.42 6.88 30.47
C LYS A 111 -15.08 7.38 31.87
N VAL A 112 -14.64 8.63 31.97
CA VAL A 112 -14.48 9.36 33.24
C VAL A 112 -15.73 10.12 33.63
#